data_AF-A0A0K8P7C2-F1
#
_entry.id   AF-A0A0K8P7C2-F1
#
_cell.length_a   1.000
_cell.length_b   1.000
_cell.length_c   1.000
_cell.angle_alpha   90.00
_cell.angle_beta   90.00
_cell.angle_gamma   90.00
#
_symmetry.space_group_name_H-M   'P 1'
#
loop_
_entity.id
_entity.type
_entity.pdbx_description
1 polymer ?
#
loop_
_entity_poly.entity_id
_entity_poly.type
_entity_poly.pdbx_seq_one_letter_code
_entity_poly.pdbx_strand_id
1 'polypeptide(L)'
;MTSPTAPDLRTALAIGLADALAFVAGGWLGWQAGRAVGLDFVHLEGWGTEAFVALLPILAGIGLGRWLARAVVRRLLLRAGGAARG
;
A
#
# COMPACT_ATOMS: atom_id res chain seq x y z
N MET A 1 -27.05 -25.48 -0.50
CA MET A 1 -26.48 -24.15 -0.81
C MET A 1 -25.77 -23.65 0.44
N THR A 2 -24.44 -23.74 0.50
CA THR A 2 -23.65 -23.22 1.61
C THR A 2 -23.50 -21.71 1.42
N SER A 3 -24.12 -20.91 2.28
CA SER A 3 -23.93 -19.45 2.29
C SER A 3 -22.44 -19.13 2.43
N PRO A 4 -21.90 -18.16 1.67
CA PRO A 4 -20.52 -17.72 1.87
C PRO A 4 -20.39 -17.18 3.29
N THR A 5 -19.66 -17.87 4.16
CA THR A 5 -19.29 -17.34 5.48
C THR A 5 -18.47 -16.08 5.23
N ALA A 6 -19.00 -14.91 5.61
CA ALA A 6 -18.28 -13.66 5.55
C ALA A 6 -16.91 -13.84 6.23
N PRO A 7 -15.82 -13.25 5.69
CA PRO A 7 -14.53 -13.28 6.36
C PRO A 7 -14.70 -12.79 7.80
N ASP A 8 -14.06 -13.47 8.74
CA ASP A 8 -14.04 -13.05 10.14
C ASP A 8 -13.71 -11.55 10.21
N LEU A 9 -14.58 -10.76 10.87
CA LEU A 9 -14.50 -9.29 10.90
C LEU A 9 -13.11 -8.82 11.34
N ARG A 10 -12.49 -9.53 12.28
CA ARG A 10 -11.13 -9.26 12.74
C ARG A 10 -10.11 -9.39 11.61
N THR A 11 -10.26 -10.40 10.77
CA THR A 11 -9.40 -10.62 9.59
C THR A 11 -9.61 -9.52 8.55
N ALA A 12 -10.85 -9.13 8.29
CA ALA A 12 -11.16 -8.03 7.38
C ALA A 12 -10.56 -6.69 7.86
N LEU A 13 -10.67 -6.40 9.17
CA LEU A 13 -10.08 -5.20 9.78
C LEU A 13 -8.55 -5.22 9.73
N ALA A 14 -7.91 -6.36 10.01
CA ALA A 14 -6.46 -6.47 9.95
C ALA A 14 -5.93 -6.24 8.52
N ILE A 15 -6.61 -6.79 7.50
CA ILE A 15 -6.27 -6.55 6.09
C ILE A 15 -6.46 -5.08 5.74
N GLY A 16 -7.59 -4.48 6.12
CA GLY A 16 -7.87 -3.07 5.87
C GLY A 16 -6.85 -2.14 6.53
N LEU A 17 -6.45 -2.42 7.77
CA LEU A 17 -5.43 -1.66 8.48
C LEU A 17 -4.06 -1.79 7.80
N ALA A 18 -3.67 -3.00 7.42
CA ALA A 18 -2.42 -3.23 6.70
C ALA A 18 -2.38 -2.48 5.36
N ASP A 19 -3.50 -2.46 4.63
CA ASP A 19 -3.64 -1.72 3.38
C ASP A 19 -3.56 -0.20 3.59
N ALA A 20 -4.22 0.32 4.63
CA ALA A 20 -4.16 1.76 4.96
C ALA A 20 -2.75 2.19 5.37
N LEU A 21 -2.07 1.40 6.21
CA LEU A 21 -0.69 1.68 6.62
C LEU A 21 0.25 1.63 5.41
N ALA A 22 0.08 0.65 4.53
CA ALA A 22 0.88 0.53 3.32
C ALA A 22 0.63 1.68 2.33
N PHE A 23 -0.61 2.18 2.25
CA PHE A 23 -0.95 3.36 1.46
C PHE A 23 -0.25 4.61 2.01
N VAL A 24 -0.39 4.89 3.31
CA VAL A 24 0.19 6.09 3.94
C VAL A 24 1.72 6.04 3.91
N ALA A 25 2.32 4.93 4.35
CA ALA A 25 3.77 4.76 4.35
C ALA A 25 4.34 4.76 2.92
N GLY A 26 3.66 4.10 1.98
CA GLY A 26 4.05 4.08 0.58
C GLY A 26 4.01 5.47 -0.05
N GLY A 27 2.94 6.23 0.16
CA GLY A 27 2.82 7.61 -0.32
C GLY A 27 3.85 8.54 0.30
N TRP A 28 4.10 8.41 1.61
CA TRP A 28 5.13 9.20 2.29
C TRP A 28 6.54 8.90 1.74
N LEU A 29 6.90 7.63 1.58
CA LEU A 29 8.18 7.24 0.98
C LEU A 29 8.31 7.69 -0.48
N GLY A 30 7.22 7.58 -1.25
CA GLY A 30 7.16 8.09 -2.62
C GLY A 30 7.38 9.60 -2.69
N TRP A 31 6.76 10.36 -1.78
CA TRP A 31 6.99 11.80 -1.68
C TRP A 31 8.43 12.12 -1.31
N GLN A 32 8.99 11.46 -0.29
CA GLN A 32 10.38 11.68 0.12
C GLN A 32 11.37 11.36 -1.01
N ALA A 33 11.10 10.32 -1.81
CA ALA A 33 11.88 10.00 -3.01
C ALA A 33 11.74 11.08 -4.10
N GLY A 34 10.52 11.60 -4.33
CA GLY A 34 10.28 12.73 -5.22
C GLY A 34 11.05 13.98 -4.80
N ARG A 35 11.00 14.33 -3.51
CA ARG A 35 11.75 15.47 -2.95
C ARG A 35 13.24 15.34 -3.18
N ALA A 36 13.81 14.14 -3.03
CA ALA A 36 15.24 13.90 -3.24
C ALA A 36 15.70 14.21 -4.68
N VAL A 37 14.79 14.15 -5.66
CA VAL A 37 15.06 14.48 -7.08
C VAL A 37 14.51 15.85 -7.49
N GLY A 38 14.13 16.69 -6.52
CA GLY A 38 13.62 18.04 -6.77
C GLY A 38 12.13 18.12 -7.13
N LEU A 39 11.40 17.00 -7.04
CA LEU A 39 9.97 16.92 -7.29
C LEU A 39 9.20 17.02 -5.97
N ASP A 40 9.02 18.24 -5.46
CA ASP A 40 8.28 18.49 -4.21
C ASP A 40 6.87 18.99 -4.47
N PHE A 41 5.91 18.04 -4.53
CA PHE A 41 4.50 18.34 -4.74
C PHE A 41 3.90 19.30 -3.70
N VAL A 42 4.35 19.22 -2.44
CA VAL A 42 3.75 19.99 -1.33
C VAL A 42 4.16 21.45 -1.35
N HIS A 43 5.34 21.75 -1.91
CA HIS A 43 5.85 23.11 -2.06
C HIS A 43 5.60 23.71 -3.45
N LEU A 44 4.98 22.96 -4.36
CA LEU A 44 4.59 23.45 -5.67
C LEU A 44 3.30 24.29 -5.53
N GLU A 45 3.37 25.54 -5.99
CA GLU A 45 2.20 26.41 -6.07
C GLU A 45 1.49 26.20 -7.42
N GLY A 46 0.20 25.83 -7.36
CA GLY A 46 -0.64 25.67 -8.53
C GLY A 46 -0.72 24.24 -9.10
N TRP A 47 -1.68 24.02 -9.99
CA TRP A 47 -2.00 22.71 -10.59
C TRP A 47 -1.44 22.54 -12.00
N GLY A 48 -0.18 22.94 -12.21
CA GLY A 48 0.51 22.82 -13.49
C GLY A 48 1.00 21.39 -13.78
N THR A 49 1.58 21.19 -14.97
CA THR A 49 2.16 19.90 -15.39
C THR A 49 3.22 19.38 -14.41
N GLU A 50 3.97 20.29 -13.80
CA GLU A 50 4.98 20.00 -12.76
C GLU A 50 4.37 19.34 -11.52
N ALA A 51 3.17 19.76 -11.10
CA ALA A 51 2.45 19.16 -9.99
C ALA A 51 2.06 17.70 -10.31
N PHE A 52 1.63 17.41 -11.54
CA PHE A 52 1.35 16.03 -11.95
C PHE A 52 2.61 15.16 -11.95
N VAL A 53 3.74 15.69 -12.42
CA VAL A 53 5.03 14.98 -12.41
C VAL A 53 5.48 14.71 -10.97
N ALA A 54 5.33 15.68 -10.06
CA ALA A 54 5.67 15.51 -8.65
C ALA A 54 4.73 14.55 -7.89
N LEU A 55 3.50 14.35 -8.40
CA LEU A 55 2.54 13.40 -7.84
C LEU A 55 2.84 11.94 -8.24
N LEU A 56 3.45 11.71 -9.42
CA LEU A 56 3.81 10.37 -9.90
C LEU A 56 4.61 9.52 -8.89
N PRO A 57 5.69 10.00 -8.25
CA PRO A 57 6.44 9.21 -7.30
C PRO A 57 5.62 8.86 -6.04
N ILE A 58 4.69 9.74 -5.63
CA ILE A 58 3.75 9.47 -4.52
C ILE A 58 2.80 8.34 -4.89
N LEU A 59 2.19 8.41 -6.07
CA LEU A 59 1.28 7.38 -6.57
C LEU A 59 1.99 6.03 -6.79
N ALA A 60 3.23 6.07 -7.30
CA ALA A 60 4.08 4.90 -7.41
C ALA A 60 4.37 4.28 -6.04
N GLY A 61 4.71 5.12 -5.05
CA GLY A 61 4.95 4.69 -3.67
C GLY A 61 3.71 4.04 -3.03
N ILE A 62 2.54 4.63 -3.20
CA ILE A 62 1.25 4.06 -2.76
C ILE A 62 1.00 2.69 -3.42
N GLY A 63 1.14 2.63 -4.74
CA GLY A 63 0.91 1.40 -5.51
C GLY A 63 1.84 0.27 -5.07
N LEU A 64 3.12 0.59 -4.91
CA LEU A 64 4.15 -0.34 -4.48
C LEU A 64 3.94 -0.79 -3.03
N GLY A 65 3.61 0.13 -2.13
CA GLY A 65 3.30 -0.18 -0.73
C GLY A 65 2.15 -1.18 -0.62
N ARG A 66 1.04 -0.92 -1.32
CA ARG A 66 -0.12 -1.83 -1.35
C ARG A 66 0.21 -3.17 -2.01
N TRP A 67 1.10 -3.20 -3.01
CA TRP A 67 1.57 -4.46 -3.59
C TRP A 67 2.41 -5.27 -2.60
N LEU A 68 3.36 -4.64 -1.92
CA LEU A 68 4.21 -5.28 -0.92
C LEU A 68 3.41 -5.81 0.27
N ALA A 69 2.45 -5.05 0.80
CA ALA A 69 1.59 -5.50 1.89
C ALA A 69 0.82 -6.76 1.51
N ARG A 70 0.24 -6.79 0.30
CA ARG A 70 -0.47 -7.98 -0.22
C ARG A 70 0.48 -9.15 -0.47
N ALA A 71 1.71 -8.90 -0.92
CA ALA A 71 2.72 -9.93 -1.08
C ALA A 71 3.13 -10.55 0.27
N VAL A 72 3.30 -9.72 1.31
CA VAL A 72 3.61 -10.16 2.67
C VAL A 72 2.48 -10.99 3.26
N VAL A 73 1.24 -10.51 3.19
CA VAL A 73 0.07 -11.26 3.68
C VAL A 73 -0.05 -12.61 2.97
N ARG A 74 0.10 -12.64 1.63
CA ARG A 74 0.11 -13.91 0.88
C ARG A 74 1.20 -14.86 1.36
N ARG A 75 2.43 -14.36 1.58
CA ARG A 75 3.54 -15.19 2.09
C ARG A 75 3.28 -15.73 3.50
N LEU A 76 2.69 -14.93 4.38
CA LEU A 76 2.34 -15.34 5.74
C LEU A 76 1.25 -16.42 5.74
N LEU A 77 0.23 -16.27 4.89
CA LEU A 77 -0.83 -17.27 4.74
C LEU A 77 -0.30 -18.60 4.17
N LEU A 78 0.60 -18.55 3.18
CA LEU A 78 1.24 -19.73 2.62
C LEU A 78 2.11 -20.46 3.67
N ARG A 79 2.84 -19.71 4.52
CA ARG A 79 3.61 -20.30 5.63
C ARG A 79 2.74 -20.99 6.67
N ALA A 80 1.61 -20.39 7.04
CA ALA A 80 0.67 -20.99 7.98
C ALA A 80 0.04 -22.29 7.46
N GLY A 81 -0.24 -22.37 6.15
CA GLY A 81 -0.76 -23.59 5.52
C GLY A 81 0.25 -24.74 5.41
N GLY A 82 1.57 -24.44 5.43
CA GLY A 82 2.63 -25.45 5.46
C GLY A 82 2.85 -26.05 6.85
N ALA A 83 2.68 -25.26 7.90
CA ALA A 83 2.82 -25.72 9.30
C ALA A 83 1.69 -26.67 9.75
N ALA A 84 0.54 -26.66 9.07
CA ALA A 84 -0.61 -27.52 9.39
C ALA A 84 -0.57 -28.91 8.71
N ARG A 85 0.47 -29.21 7.91
CA ARG A 85 0.62 -30.49 7.19
C ARG A 85 1.89 -31.28 7.58
N GLY A 86 2.60 -30.83 8.61
CA GLY A 86 3.82 -31.47 9.13
C GLY A 86 3.56 -32.22 10.42
#